data_AF-A0A8S4R7Y8-F1
#
_entry.id   AF-A0A8S4R7Y8-F1
#
_cell.length_a   1.000
_cell.length_b   1.000
_cell.length_c   1.000
_cell.angle_alpha   90.00
_cell.angle_beta   90.00
_cell.angle_gamma   90.00
#
_symmetry.space_group_name_H-M   'P 1'
#
loop_
_entity.id
_entity.type
_entity.pdbx_description
1 polymer ?
#
loop_
_entity_poly.entity_id
_entity_poly.type
_entity_poly.pdbx_seq_one_letter_code
_entity_poly.pdbx_strand_id
1 'polypeptide(L)'
;MVAMSFLSGLLFIVISSVYAGDEDAMMSCLELFNPEGIEKMCCENFESFENINKDYEECLKEDSEEWMCEDFQCILKKSGVMQGDTIDEDGAKKFYDTLEKDYPKEKSLIERARRECLDDKYQSYPPEDSCPAVKFYICNYINAYLECDSWKKLDVCTEMAENAKKCKKTLDG
;
A
#
# COMPACT_ATOMS: atom_id res chain seq x y z
N MET A 1 29.79 -29.33 59.82
CA MET A 1 28.39 -29.55 59.42
C MET A 1 28.10 -28.59 58.29
N VAL A 2 27.90 -29.13 57.09
CA VAL A 2 27.51 -28.38 55.89
C VAL A 2 25.98 -28.41 55.86
N ALA A 3 25.34 -27.25 55.72
CA ALA A 3 23.93 -27.17 55.37
C ALA A 3 23.76 -26.03 54.35
N MET A 4 23.80 -26.45 53.09
CA MET A 4 23.17 -25.78 51.96
C MET A 4 21.68 -25.60 52.25
N SER A 5 21.12 -24.44 51.96
CA SER A 5 19.72 -24.33 51.54
C SER A 5 19.61 -23.20 50.54
N PHE A 6 19.37 -23.63 49.31
CA PHE A 6 19.29 -22.85 48.08
C PHE A 6 18.05 -21.94 48.12
N LEU A 7 18.23 -20.61 48.06
CA LEU A 7 17.18 -19.71 47.61
C LEU A 7 17.06 -19.84 46.09
N SER A 8 16.21 -20.77 45.65
CA SER A 8 15.81 -20.92 44.25
C SER A 8 14.86 -19.80 43.84
N GLY A 9 15.24 -19.11 42.75
CA GLY A 9 14.34 -18.89 41.62
C GLY A 9 13.31 -17.78 41.76
N LEU A 10 13.75 -16.52 41.69
CA LEU A 10 12.93 -15.46 41.10
C LEU A 10 12.83 -15.75 39.60
N LEU A 11 11.72 -16.38 39.22
CA LEU A 11 11.32 -16.60 37.84
C LEU A 11 11.05 -15.22 37.20
N PHE A 12 12.04 -14.67 36.50
CA PHE A 12 11.80 -13.58 35.56
C PHE A 12 10.98 -14.17 34.40
N ILE A 13 9.65 -14.07 34.51
CA ILE A 13 8.78 -14.16 33.33
C ILE A 13 9.06 -12.89 32.53
N VAL A 14 10.06 -12.97 31.66
CA VAL A 14 10.15 -12.08 30.51
C VAL A 14 8.93 -12.42 29.68
N ILE A 15 7.90 -11.58 29.78
CA ILE A 15 6.74 -11.64 28.92
C ILE A 15 7.26 -11.27 27.54
N SER A 16 7.69 -12.27 26.78
CA SER A 16 7.93 -12.15 25.35
C SER A 16 6.57 -11.96 24.67
N SER A 17 5.95 -10.79 24.82
CA SER A 17 4.94 -10.31 23.88
C SER A 17 5.69 -9.84 22.63
N VAL A 18 6.33 -10.79 21.95
CA VAL A 18 6.87 -10.58 20.61
C VAL A 18 5.67 -10.71 19.68
N TYR A 19 5.37 -9.59 19.03
CA TYR A 19 4.36 -9.35 18.00
C TYR A 19 4.16 -10.54 17.06
N ALA A 20 3.17 -11.39 17.34
CA ALA A 20 2.57 -12.29 16.34
C ALA A 20 1.41 -11.60 15.59
N GLY A 21 1.10 -10.34 15.93
CA GLY A 21 -0.01 -9.58 15.33
C GLY A 21 0.34 -8.87 14.03
N ASP A 22 1.59 -8.42 13.85
CA ASP A 22 1.96 -7.55 12.72
C ASP A 22 2.03 -8.29 11.38
N GLU A 23 2.42 -9.57 11.37
CA GLU A 23 2.51 -10.36 10.13
C GLU A 23 1.12 -10.60 9.53
N ASP A 24 0.18 -11.17 10.30
CA ASP A 24 -1.20 -11.40 9.85
C ASP A 24 -1.89 -10.09 9.43
N ALA A 25 -1.57 -9.00 10.12
CA ALA A 25 -2.14 -7.70 9.88
C ALA A 25 -1.68 -7.12 8.54
N MET A 26 -0.40 -7.28 8.18
CA MET A 26 0.10 -6.87 6.87
C MET A 26 -0.30 -7.81 5.73
N MET A 27 -0.46 -9.10 6.01
CA MET A 27 -0.98 -10.05 5.01
C MET A 27 -2.33 -9.61 4.46
N SER A 28 -3.22 -9.06 5.30
CA SER A 28 -4.52 -8.55 4.84
C SER A 28 -4.41 -7.39 3.83
N CYS A 29 -3.34 -6.61 3.85
CA CYS A 29 -3.07 -5.57 2.85
C CYS A 29 -2.51 -6.17 1.55
N LEU A 30 -1.73 -7.25 1.64
CA LEU A 30 -1.22 -7.95 0.46
C LEU A 30 -2.33 -8.66 -0.33
N GLU A 31 -3.38 -9.11 0.35
CA GLU A 31 -4.58 -9.67 -0.30
C GLU A 31 -5.31 -8.65 -1.21
N LEU A 32 -5.03 -7.35 -1.07
CA LEU A 32 -5.53 -6.34 -2.01
C LEU A 32 -4.86 -6.42 -3.39
N PHE A 33 -3.79 -7.20 -3.54
CA PHE A 33 -3.16 -7.47 -4.83
C PHE A 33 -3.69 -8.75 -5.50
N ASN A 34 -4.87 -9.24 -5.08
CA ASN A 34 -5.54 -10.36 -5.73
C ASN A 34 -5.77 -10.07 -7.23
N PRO A 35 -5.16 -10.84 -8.16
CA PRO A 35 -5.24 -10.57 -9.59
C PRO A 35 -6.66 -10.60 -10.15
N GLU A 36 -7.51 -11.50 -9.64
CA GLU A 36 -8.92 -11.58 -10.06
C GLU A 36 -9.67 -10.31 -9.61
N GLY A 37 -9.43 -9.85 -8.38
CA GLY A 37 -10.02 -8.61 -7.87
C GLY A 37 -9.62 -7.36 -8.68
N ILE A 38 -8.35 -7.31 -9.08
CA ILE A 38 -7.81 -6.26 -9.96
C ILE A 38 -8.49 -6.31 -11.33
N GLU A 39 -8.55 -7.48 -11.97
CA GLU A 39 -9.15 -7.64 -13.30
C GLU A 39 -10.63 -7.23 -13.32
N LYS A 40 -11.36 -7.50 -12.23
CA LYS A 40 -12.78 -7.10 -12.10
C LYS A 40 -12.98 -5.64 -11.73
N MET A 41 -11.92 -4.88 -11.46
CA MET A 41 -11.97 -3.51 -10.94
C MET A 41 -12.96 -3.41 -9.79
N CYS A 42 -12.71 -4.18 -8.72
CA CYS A 42 -13.67 -4.37 -7.63
C CYS A 42 -14.08 -3.08 -6.92
N CYS A 43 -13.21 -2.07 -6.89
CA CYS A 43 -13.54 -0.74 -6.41
C CYS A 43 -14.08 0.15 -7.54
N GLU A 44 -15.33 0.61 -7.41
CA GLU A 44 -15.98 1.39 -8.47
C GLU A 44 -15.41 2.81 -8.60
N ASN A 45 -14.79 3.35 -7.55
CA ASN A 45 -14.07 4.64 -7.59
C ASN A 45 -12.96 4.65 -8.66
N PHE A 46 -12.44 3.49 -9.05
CA PHE A 46 -11.36 3.39 -10.03
C PHE A 46 -11.81 3.63 -11.47
N GLU A 47 -13.11 3.51 -11.74
CA GLU A 47 -13.69 3.85 -13.05
C GLU A 47 -13.53 5.36 -13.34
N SER A 48 -13.39 6.20 -12.31
CA SER A 48 -13.07 7.62 -12.48
C SER A 48 -11.67 7.85 -13.07
N PHE A 49 -10.71 6.95 -12.87
CA PHE A 49 -9.29 7.16 -13.20
C PHE A 49 -8.86 6.62 -14.57
N GLU A 50 -9.80 6.28 -15.46
CA GLU A 50 -9.49 5.68 -16.78
C GLU A 50 -8.43 6.44 -17.59
N ASN A 51 -8.39 7.78 -17.52
CA ASN A 51 -7.42 8.58 -18.26
C ASN A 51 -5.97 8.42 -17.76
N ILE A 52 -5.77 8.06 -16.49
CA ILE A 52 -4.43 7.81 -15.93
C ILE A 52 -3.84 6.51 -16.50
N ASN A 53 -4.69 5.56 -16.89
CA ASN A 53 -4.25 4.26 -17.41
C ASN A 53 -3.50 4.38 -18.75
N LYS A 54 -3.65 5.47 -19.49
CA LYS A 54 -2.93 5.67 -20.76
C LYS A 54 -1.42 5.74 -20.58
N ASP A 55 -0.94 6.38 -19.51
CA ASP A 55 0.50 6.46 -19.23
C ASP A 55 1.07 5.10 -18.81
N TYR A 56 0.24 4.23 -18.22
CA TYR A 56 0.61 2.85 -17.89
C TYR A 56 0.87 2.04 -19.16
N GLU A 57 0.00 2.11 -20.16
CA GLU A 57 0.16 1.36 -21.42
C GLU A 57 1.47 1.71 -22.14
N GLU A 58 1.93 2.97 -22.08
CA GLU A 58 3.17 3.39 -22.73
C GLU A 58 4.45 2.96 -21.97
N CYS A 59 4.33 2.65 -20.68
CA CYS A 59 5.46 2.27 -19.82
C CYS A 59 5.55 0.76 -19.61
N LEU A 60 4.43 0.05 -19.66
CA LEU A 60 4.38 -1.41 -19.54
C LEU A 60 4.90 -2.05 -20.84
N LYS A 61 5.93 -2.89 -20.71
CA LYS A 61 6.41 -3.71 -21.83
C LYS A 61 5.53 -4.94 -21.96
N GLU A 62 5.02 -5.23 -23.16
CA GLU A 62 4.10 -6.34 -23.45
C GLU A 62 4.59 -7.72 -22.99
N ASP A 63 5.92 -7.88 -22.79
CA ASP A 63 6.56 -9.16 -22.45
C ASP A 63 7.08 -9.23 -20.99
N SER A 64 6.76 -8.25 -20.13
CA SER A 64 7.18 -8.26 -18.73
C SER A 64 6.22 -9.11 -17.89
N GLU A 65 6.65 -10.32 -17.50
CA GLU A 65 5.90 -11.19 -16.59
C GLU A 65 5.95 -10.69 -15.14
N GLU A 66 6.90 -9.82 -14.81
CA GLU A 66 7.07 -9.19 -13.51
C GLU A 66 7.05 -7.67 -13.67
N TRP A 67 6.27 -6.97 -12.85
CA TRP A 67 6.25 -5.50 -12.84
C TRP A 67 7.57 -5.02 -12.25
N MET A 68 8.48 -4.57 -13.10
CA MET A 68 9.83 -4.24 -12.71
C MET A 68 9.90 -2.79 -12.22
N CYS A 69 10.95 -2.50 -11.45
CA CYS A 69 11.24 -1.15 -10.98
C CYS A 69 11.24 -0.12 -12.11
N GLU A 70 11.78 -0.48 -13.28
CA GLU A 70 11.86 0.39 -14.46
C GLU A 70 10.49 0.83 -14.98
N ASP A 71 9.47 -0.04 -14.89
CA ASP A 71 8.14 0.24 -15.41
C ASP A 71 7.44 1.28 -14.52
N PHE A 72 7.49 1.10 -13.20
CA PHE A 72 6.98 2.09 -12.24
C PHE A 72 7.76 3.39 -12.27
N GLN A 73 9.09 3.33 -12.43
CA GLN A 73 9.90 4.52 -12.59
C GLN A 73 9.47 5.30 -13.84
N CYS A 74 9.17 4.64 -14.95
CA CYS A 74 8.67 5.28 -16.16
C CYS A 74 7.36 6.04 -15.88
N ILE A 75 6.39 5.38 -15.23
CA ILE A 75 5.09 5.97 -14.89
C ILE A 75 5.27 7.20 -14.00
N LEU A 76 6.04 7.07 -12.91
CA LEU A 76 6.24 8.17 -11.95
C LEU A 76 7.07 9.32 -12.51
N LYS A 77 7.99 9.05 -13.45
CA LYS A 77 8.73 10.11 -14.17
C LYS A 77 7.80 10.91 -15.09
N LYS A 78 6.88 10.24 -15.79
CA LYS A 78 5.90 10.92 -16.65
C LYS A 78 4.92 11.79 -15.88
N SER A 79 4.50 11.35 -14.70
CA SER A 79 3.63 12.13 -13.81
C SER A 79 4.37 13.23 -13.03
N GLY A 80 5.70 13.33 -13.18
CA GLY A 80 6.52 14.32 -12.47
C GLY A 80 6.69 14.03 -10.99
N VAL A 81 6.39 12.81 -10.54
CA VAL A 81 6.50 12.34 -9.15
C VAL A 81 7.92 11.89 -8.82
N MET A 82 8.77 11.68 -9.83
CA MET A 82 10.11 11.12 -9.66
C MET A 82 11.19 11.97 -10.31
N GLN A 83 12.30 12.17 -9.60
CA GLN A 83 13.52 12.82 -10.10
C GLN A 83 14.70 11.84 -9.98
N GLY A 84 15.21 11.36 -11.12
CA GLY A 84 16.22 10.31 -11.11
C GLY A 84 15.64 8.99 -10.59
N ASP A 85 16.21 8.45 -9.51
CA ASP A 85 15.79 7.18 -8.88
C ASP A 85 15.12 7.38 -7.51
N THR A 86 14.76 8.62 -7.17
CA THR A 86 14.07 9.00 -5.93
C THR A 86 12.73 9.66 -6.19
N ILE A 87 11.79 9.52 -5.25
CA ILE A 87 10.52 10.28 -5.27
C ILE A 87 10.85 11.76 -5.08
N ASP A 88 10.33 12.61 -5.97
CA ASP A 88 10.32 14.06 -5.82
C ASP A 88 9.07 14.42 -5.01
N GLU A 89 9.23 14.68 -3.71
CA GLU A 89 8.13 15.01 -2.79
C GLU A 89 7.33 16.25 -3.24
N ASP A 90 7.98 17.26 -3.84
CA ASP A 90 7.28 18.43 -4.36
C ASP A 90 6.54 18.12 -5.66
N GLY A 91 7.12 17.24 -6.49
CA GLY A 91 6.45 16.64 -7.65
C GLY A 91 5.22 15.83 -7.26
N ALA A 92 5.35 14.97 -6.25
CA ALA A 92 4.29 14.14 -5.69
C ALA A 92 3.14 14.97 -5.12
N LYS A 93 3.44 16.06 -4.40
CA LYS A 93 2.42 17.02 -3.91
C LYS A 93 1.63 17.62 -5.08
N LYS A 94 2.30 18.09 -6.12
CA LYS A 94 1.64 18.64 -7.33
C LYS A 94 0.81 17.60 -8.06
N PHE A 95 1.27 16.35 -8.10
CA PHE A 95 0.51 15.24 -8.65
C PHE A 95 -0.80 15.05 -7.88
N TYR A 96 -0.78 14.98 -6.56
CA TYR A 96 -2.01 14.90 -5.76
C TYR A 96 -2.90 16.13 -5.90
N ASP A 97 -2.35 17.34 -5.99
CA ASP A 97 -3.12 18.56 -6.25
C ASP A 97 -3.84 18.51 -7.60
N THR A 98 -3.20 17.92 -8.60
CA THR A 98 -3.79 17.69 -9.93
C THR A 98 -4.89 16.64 -9.85
N LEU A 99 -4.63 15.51 -9.18
CA LEU A 99 -5.66 14.47 -8.97
C LEU A 99 -6.89 15.02 -8.26
N GLU A 100 -6.71 15.81 -7.19
CA GLU A 100 -7.84 16.36 -6.42
C GLU A 100 -8.68 17.32 -7.27
N LYS A 101 -8.02 18.06 -8.16
CA LYS A 101 -8.69 18.97 -9.12
C LYS A 101 -9.44 18.21 -10.21
N ASP A 102 -8.84 17.18 -10.78
CA ASP A 102 -9.39 16.44 -11.92
C ASP A 102 -10.44 15.41 -11.47
N TYR A 103 -10.31 14.88 -10.25
CA TYR A 103 -11.17 13.85 -9.66
C TYR A 103 -11.70 14.27 -8.28
N PRO A 104 -12.47 15.37 -8.18
CA PRO A 104 -12.92 15.90 -6.89
C PRO A 104 -13.85 14.97 -6.11
N LYS A 105 -14.46 13.98 -6.77
CA LYS A 105 -15.26 12.93 -6.12
C LYS A 105 -14.40 11.95 -5.33
N GLU A 106 -13.17 11.74 -5.75
CA GLU A 106 -12.22 10.80 -5.14
C GLU A 106 -11.35 11.47 -4.07
N LYS A 107 -11.80 12.61 -3.54
CA LYS A 107 -11.03 13.43 -2.61
C LYS A 107 -10.59 12.68 -1.35
N SER A 108 -11.45 11.84 -0.75
CA SER A 108 -11.10 11.08 0.45
C SER A 108 -9.91 10.15 0.21
N LEU A 109 -9.95 9.45 -0.92
CA LEU A 109 -8.89 8.57 -1.39
C LEU A 109 -7.58 9.33 -1.61
N ILE A 110 -7.65 10.45 -2.34
CA ILE A 110 -6.48 11.27 -2.68
C ILE A 110 -5.85 11.85 -1.41
N GLU A 111 -6.66 12.34 -0.48
CA GLU A 111 -6.18 12.87 0.80
C GLU A 111 -5.55 11.80 1.69
N ARG A 112 -6.08 10.56 1.69
CA ARG A 112 -5.44 9.44 2.41
C ARG A 112 -4.10 9.10 1.76
N ALA A 113 -4.06 8.87 0.45
CA ALA A 113 -2.83 8.55 -0.25
C ALA A 113 -1.76 9.63 -0.03
N ARG A 114 -2.13 10.91 -0.16
CA ARG A 114 -1.25 12.05 0.16
C ARG A 114 -0.69 11.97 1.58
N ARG A 115 -1.53 11.68 2.58
CA ARG A 115 -1.14 11.63 3.99
C ARG A 115 -0.25 10.43 4.33
N GLU A 116 -0.50 9.28 3.70
CA GLU A 116 0.18 8.01 4.03
C GLU A 116 1.37 7.69 3.13
N CYS A 117 1.51 8.36 1.97
CA CYS A 117 2.57 8.05 1.00
C CYS A 117 3.60 9.16 0.80
N LEU A 118 3.35 10.38 1.28
CA LEU A 118 4.34 11.47 1.27
C LEU A 118 5.20 11.47 2.54
N ASP A 119 6.19 12.36 2.56
CA ASP A 119 7.12 12.57 3.67
C ASP A 119 7.86 11.26 4.02
N ASP A 120 8.36 10.56 3.00
CA ASP A 120 9.06 9.26 3.07
C ASP A 120 8.24 8.10 3.67
N LYS A 121 6.96 8.29 4.03
CA LYS A 121 6.14 7.22 4.62
C LYS A 121 5.95 6.01 3.70
N TYR A 122 6.00 6.22 2.39
CA TYR A 122 5.94 5.11 1.44
C TYR A 122 7.08 4.10 1.63
N GLN A 123 8.21 4.48 2.23
CA GLN A 123 9.36 3.60 2.39
C GLN A 123 9.09 2.41 3.33
N SER A 124 8.08 2.50 4.21
CA SER A 124 7.67 1.43 5.10
C SER A 124 6.81 0.35 4.43
N TYR A 125 6.38 0.56 3.18
CA TYR A 125 5.57 -0.41 2.46
C TYR A 125 6.44 -1.56 1.91
N PRO A 126 5.97 -2.82 2.01
CA PRO A 126 6.70 -3.97 1.51
C PRO A 126 6.68 -4.05 -0.03
N PRO A 127 7.58 -4.83 -0.64
CA PRO A 127 8.75 -5.50 -0.05
C PRO A 127 9.85 -4.52 0.42
N GLU A 128 10.60 -4.86 1.47
CA GLU A 128 11.61 -3.96 2.06
C GLU A 128 12.73 -3.59 1.07
N ASP A 129 13.12 -4.54 0.22
CA ASP A 129 14.18 -4.44 -0.78
C ASP A 129 13.72 -3.87 -2.13
N SER A 130 12.43 -3.55 -2.26
CA SER A 130 11.90 -2.93 -3.48
C SER A 130 12.37 -1.48 -3.66
N CYS A 131 12.53 -1.07 -4.91
CA CYS A 131 12.90 0.30 -5.24
C CYS A 131 11.83 1.32 -4.81
N PRO A 132 12.19 2.61 -4.64
CA PRO A 132 11.27 3.66 -4.23
C PRO A 132 9.98 3.76 -5.07
N ALA A 133 10.08 3.55 -6.39
CA ALA A 133 8.93 3.63 -7.28
C ALA A 133 7.87 2.57 -6.98
N VAL A 134 8.29 1.32 -6.78
CA VAL A 134 7.40 0.19 -6.42
C VAL A 134 6.75 0.46 -5.07
N LYS A 135 7.53 0.87 -4.06
CA LYS A 135 6.99 1.17 -2.72
C LYS A 135 5.97 2.32 -2.74
N PHE A 136 6.26 3.39 -3.47
CA PHE A 136 5.35 4.51 -3.64
C PHE A 136 4.05 4.09 -4.35
N TYR A 137 4.15 3.29 -5.40
CA TYR A 137 2.98 2.71 -6.07
C TYR A 137 2.14 1.84 -5.13
N ILE A 138 2.78 0.90 -4.41
CA ILE A 138 2.10 0.01 -3.45
C ILE A 138 1.38 0.82 -2.37
N CYS A 139 2.04 1.85 -1.84
CA CYS A 139 1.43 2.74 -0.87
C CYS A 139 0.15 3.40 -1.42
N ASN A 140 0.20 3.96 -2.63
CA ASN A 140 -0.95 4.59 -3.27
C ASN A 140 -2.06 3.58 -3.52
N TYR A 141 -1.71 2.42 -4.08
CA TYR A 141 -2.63 1.36 -4.42
C TYR A 141 -3.39 0.84 -3.19
N ILE A 142 -2.70 0.52 -2.11
CA ILE A 142 -3.34 0.06 -0.86
C ILE A 142 -4.28 1.15 -0.35
N ASN A 143 -3.77 2.37 -0.13
CA ASN A 143 -4.56 3.46 0.44
C ASN A 143 -5.76 3.85 -0.42
N ALA A 144 -5.69 3.61 -1.73
CA ALA A 144 -6.80 3.74 -2.64
C ALA A 144 -7.96 2.79 -2.30
N TYR A 145 -7.68 1.50 -2.11
CA TYR A 145 -8.70 0.53 -1.70
C TYR A 145 -9.25 0.78 -0.29
N LEU A 146 -8.45 1.32 0.64
CA LEU A 146 -8.91 1.59 2.01
C LEU A 146 -9.95 2.70 2.12
N GLU A 147 -10.04 3.53 1.09
CA GLU A 147 -11.04 4.61 0.96
C GLU A 147 -12.13 4.27 -0.06
N CYS A 148 -12.13 3.05 -0.60
CA CYS A 148 -13.17 2.61 -1.51
C CYS A 148 -14.52 2.51 -0.79
N ASP A 149 -15.46 3.36 -1.18
CA ASP A 149 -16.79 3.44 -0.59
C ASP A 149 -17.84 2.65 -1.37
N SER A 150 -17.56 2.30 -2.63
CA SER A 150 -18.43 1.49 -3.46
C SER A 150 -17.70 0.29 -4.08
N TRP A 151 -18.20 -0.91 -3.75
CA TRP A 151 -17.63 -2.18 -4.18
C TRP A 151 -18.61 -2.95 -5.07
N LYS A 152 -18.09 -3.56 -6.13
CA LYS A 152 -18.88 -4.43 -7.00
C LYS A 152 -19.42 -5.64 -6.22
N LYS A 153 -20.61 -6.11 -6.58
CA LYS A 153 -21.29 -7.23 -5.92
C LYS A 153 -20.88 -8.58 -6.52
N LEU A 154 -19.59 -8.89 -6.44
CA LEU A 154 -19.00 -10.18 -6.81
C LEU A 154 -18.37 -10.81 -5.55
N ASP A 155 -18.26 -12.14 -5.52
CA ASP A 155 -17.70 -12.85 -4.36
C ASP A 155 -16.26 -12.39 -4.07
N VAL A 156 -15.41 -12.34 -5.09
CA VAL A 156 -14.02 -11.84 -4.99
C VAL A 156 -13.95 -10.39 -4.50
N CYS A 157 -14.87 -9.53 -4.93
CA CYS A 157 -14.89 -8.12 -4.51
C CYS A 157 -15.40 -7.95 -3.08
N THR A 158 -16.26 -8.86 -2.61
CA THR A 158 -16.71 -8.89 -1.22
C THR A 158 -15.55 -9.25 -0.31
N GLU A 159 -14.78 -10.28 -0.66
CA GLU A 159 -13.57 -10.68 0.07
C GLU A 159 -12.53 -9.56 0.09
N MET A 160 -12.26 -8.94 -1.06
CA MET A 160 -11.34 -7.81 -1.17
C MET A 160 -11.78 -6.61 -0.31
N ALA A 161 -13.08 -6.31 -0.25
CA ALA A 161 -13.63 -5.28 0.62
C ALA A 161 -13.45 -5.59 2.11
N GLU A 162 -13.58 -6.86 2.50
CA GLU A 162 -13.30 -7.30 3.87
C GLU A 162 -11.81 -7.19 4.21
N ASN A 163 -10.93 -7.55 3.29
CA ASN A 163 -9.49 -7.41 3.45
C ASN A 163 -9.06 -5.93 3.53
N ALA A 164 -9.67 -5.05 2.74
CA ALA A 164 -9.47 -3.60 2.85
C ALA A 164 -9.86 -3.09 4.25
N LYS A 165 -10.98 -3.54 4.80
CA LYS A 165 -11.39 -3.16 6.18
C LYS A 165 -10.40 -3.65 7.23
N LYS A 166 -9.90 -4.88 7.10
CA LYS A 166 -8.87 -5.44 8.01
C LYS A 166 -7.57 -4.66 7.91
N CYS A 167 -7.08 -4.44 6.69
CA CYS A 167 -5.87 -3.66 6.43
C CYS A 167 -5.97 -2.23 6.96
N LYS A 168 -7.12 -1.56 6.77
CA LYS A 168 -7.35 -0.21 7.32
C LYS A 168 -7.23 -0.18 8.84
N LYS A 169 -7.82 -1.16 9.53
CA LYS A 169 -7.72 -1.27 10.98
C LYS A 169 -6.28 -1.50 11.45
N THR A 170 -5.49 -2.24 10.67
CA THR A 170 -4.05 -2.45 10.93
C THR A 170 -3.26 -1.15 10.82
N LEU A 171 -3.45 -0.39 9.73
CA LEU A 171 -2.65 0.80 9.46
C LEU A 171 -3.08 2.02 10.31
N ASP A 172 -4.35 2.11 10.69
CA ASP A 172 -4.90 3.22 11.48
C ASP A 172 -4.82 2.97 13.01
N GLY A 173 -4.53 1.74 13.44
CA GLY A 173 -4.57 1.29 14.84
C GLY A 173 -3.24 1.40 15.57
#